data_AF-A0AAN8KYK4-F1
#
_entry.id   AF-A0AAN8KYK4-F1
#
_cell.length_a   1.000
_cell.length_b   1.000
_cell.length_c   1.000
_cell.angle_alpha   90.00
_cell.angle_beta   90.00
_cell.angle_gamma   90.00
#
_symmetry.space_group_name_H-M   'P 1'
#
loop_
_entity.id
_entity.type
_entity.pdbx_description
1 polymer ?
#
loop_
_entity_poly.entity_id
_entity_poly.type
_entity_poly.pdbx_seq_one_letter_code
_entity_poly.pdbx_strand_id
1 'polypeptide(L)'
;MKLHRLSCNGTPMQESEREQEGGQSEENDSETALVSDSVPVRPETSAESAVVPAVIVNEELDRKETDSEWKLIKEPTQAAKVFKENLLREHATGKPLRMKMDVRDSEEDRERELLLFYKQQQEWACPLHCTLVGDVAIGEGVMRYFMTTIISKLQFGFSLDLGGMGRTLLFEGEPDHLVPAASEALIESNLFRVAGRMLGHTFLHDGPHVTGLSPAVIHVLFNGDPEMATVVTEECPDLHIRSIIELLEHEDLTPEQKDTVSDLSMSWDLPAVTKTNRRWLHNKLLLHAVVGRTMRQIKQLRKGLKDVMVWPLLTSRPDVVPLLFPKMAEMQFTPQMLLEKITWPVEDSDDEDFDLDTTCRITGFLRMFIETASSGTLAQLLTFWVGWEMLPPELRVEISGGTLPTSSTCFETLKLPAHFKLYMDFEKALVAAIKSTGFGLV
;
A
#
# COMPACT_ATOMS: atom_id res chain seq x y z
N MET A 1 50.32 -23.11 -11.76
CA MET A 1 50.78 -21.69 -11.88
C MET A 1 50.32 -20.97 -10.62
N LYS A 2 51.11 -20.96 -9.54
CA LYS A 2 52.02 -19.89 -9.09
C LYS A 2 51.47 -18.46 -9.19
N LEU A 3 51.07 -17.95 -8.02
CA LEU A 3 51.38 -16.64 -7.39
C LEU A 3 51.07 -15.35 -8.18
N HIS A 4 50.22 -14.49 -7.58
CA HIS A 4 50.76 -13.30 -6.90
C HIS A 4 49.77 -12.74 -5.85
N ARG A 5 50.21 -12.76 -4.58
CA ARG A 5 49.74 -11.89 -3.51
C ARG A 5 50.45 -10.55 -3.65
N LEU A 6 49.77 -9.46 -3.32
CA LEU A 6 50.39 -8.24 -2.82
C LEU A 6 49.66 -7.82 -1.55
N SER A 7 50.42 -7.82 -0.46
CA SER A 7 50.12 -7.26 0.84
C SER A 7 50.73 -5.87 0.90
N CYS A 8 50.08 -4.93 1.61
CA CYS A 8 50.76 -3.83 2.28
C CYS A 8 50.13 -3.64 3.67
N ASN A 9 50.97 -3.83 4.70
CA ASN A 9 50.69 -3.65 6.13
C ASN A 9 51.03 -2.23 6.61
N GLY A 10 50.38 -1.83 7.72
CA GLY A 10 50.95 -1.09 8.87
C GLY A 10 50.93 0.44 8.78
N THR A 11 50.58 1.21 9.82
CA THR A 11 50.99 1.02 11.23
C THR A 11 50.04 1.80 12.19
N PRO A 12 49.86 1.36 13.46
CA PRO A 12 48.97 1.97 14.46
C PRO A 12 49.69 2.89 15.47
N MET A 13 48.96 3.81 16.12
CA MET A 13 49.34 4.56 17.33
C MET A 13 48.06 5.12 17.97
N GLN A 14 47.88 5.28 19.27
CA GLN A 14 48.40 4.69 20.51
C GLN A 14 47.46 5.29 21.59
N GLU A 15 47.18 4.52 22.64
CA GLU A 15 46.36 4.91 23.79
C GLU A 15 46.91 6.15 24.52
N SER A 16 46.01 6.91 25.13
CA SER A 16 46.29 7.54 26.43
C SER A 16 45.00 7.64 27.25
N GLU A 17 44.95 6.84 28.30
CA GLU A 17 44.02 6.90 29.42
C GLU A 17 44.08 8.26 30.13
N ARG A 18 42.94 8.69 30.69
CA ARG A 18 42.89 9.20 32.07
C ARG A 18 41.49 9.10 32.65
N GLU A 19 41.46 8.43 33.80
CA GLU A 19 40.36 8.16 34.72
C GLU A 19 39.86 9.41 35.44
N GLN A 20 38.58 9.37 35.85
CA GLN A 20 38.04 9.66 37.20
C GLN A 20 36.50 9.61 37.10
N GLU A 21 35.84 8.52 37.50
CA GLU A 21 35.40 8.14 38.87
C GLU A 21 34.35 9.04 39.55
N GLY A 22 33.29 8.39 40.03
CA GLY A 22 32.20 8.91 40.86
C GLY A 22 30.84 8.82 40.13
N GLY A 23 29.97 7.83 40.28
CA GLY A 23 29.69 6.95 41.42
C GLY A 23 28.51 7.51 42.22
N GLN A 24 27.30 6.97 42.03
CA GLN A 24 26.40 6.52 43.11
C GLN A 24 25.03 6.02 42.58
N SER A 25 24.72 4.84 43.09
CA SER A 25 23.49 4.05 43.08
C SER A 25 22.45 4.56 44.08
N GLU A 26 21.17 4.26 43.85
CA GLU A 26 20.09 3.98 44.84
C GLU A 26 18.83 3.61 44.00
N GLU A 27 18.44 2.34 43.86
CA GLU A 27 17.59 1.49 44.75
C GLU A 27 16.24 2.09 45.18
N ASN A 28 15.18 1.35 44.80
CA ASN A 28 13.87 1.10 45.42
C ASN A 28 12.96 2.27 45.85
N ASP A 29 11.71 2.25 45.37
CA ASP A 29 10.61 1.78 46.24
C ASP A 29 9.29 1.57 45.48
N SER A 30 8.69 0.43 45.81
CA SER A 30 7.30 0.05 45.56
C SER A 30 6.39 0.65 46.62
N GLU A 31 5.19 1.12 46.28
CA GLU A 31 4.04 0.94 47.17
C GLU A 31 2.69 1.06 46.45
N THR A 32 1.91 -0.01 46.61
CA THR A 32 0.47 -0.15 46.35
C THR A 32 -0.35 0.50 47.46
N ALA A 33 -1.46 1.19 47.13
CA ALA A 33 -2.61 1.27 48.03
C ALA A 33 -3.92 1.55 47.28
N LEU A 34 -4.97 0.89 47.77
CA LEU A 34 -6.32 0.73 47.25
C LEU A 34 -7.32 1.71 47.90
N VAL A 35 -8.33 2.12 47.13
CA VAL A 35 -9.78 2.23 47.48
C VAL A 35 -10.26 3.30 48.48
N SER A 36 -11.12 4.22 48.01
CA SER A 36 -12.54 4.31 48.47
C SER A 36 -13.32 5.47 47.83
N ASP A 37 -14.47 5.11 47.27
CA ASP A 37 -15.63 5.99 47.02
C ASP A 37 -16.13 6.63 48.31
N SER A 38 -16.69 7.85 48.21
CA SER A 38 -17.95 8.24 48.89
C SER A 38 -18.39 9.66 48.51
N VAL A 39 -19.62 9.72 47.99
CA VAL A 39 -20.46 10.90 47.73
C VAL A 39 -20.81 11.63 49.05
N PRO A 40 -21.09 12.96 48.99
CA PRO A 40 -22.30 13.41 49.68
C PRO A 40 -23.19 14.39 48.90
N VAL A 41 -24.46 14.31 49.28
CA VAL A 41 -25.69 14.87 48.73
C VAL A 41 -25.87 16.37 49.05
N ARG A 42 -26.60 17.06 48.15
CA ARG A 42 -27.08 18.46 48.23
C ARG A 42 -27.98 18.77 49.44
N PRO A 43 -28.23 20.07 49.70
CA PRO A 43 -29.56 20.56 50.02
C PRO A 43 -30.09 21.58 49.00
N GLU A 44 -31.42 21.59 48.85
CA GLU A 44 -32.22 22.41 47.92
C GLU A 44 -32.66 23.77 48.49
N THR A 45 -33.34 24.54 47.62
CA THR A 45 -34.20 25.74 47.80
C THR A 45 -33.49 27.09 47.53
N SER A 46 -34.03 28.06 46.79
CA SER A 46 -35.31 28.25 46.09
C SER A 46 -35.15 29.25 44.93
N ALA A 47 -36.18 29.33 44.09
CA ALA A 47 -36.27 29.96 42.78
C ALA A 47 -36.29 31.51 42.75
N GLU A 48 -35.82 32.09 41.63
CA GLU A 48 -36.47 33.22 40.95
C GLU A 48 -35.98 33.38 39.49
N SER A 49 -36.76 34.11 38.70
CA SER A 49 -37.13 33.83 37.31
C SER A 49 -36.35 34.60 36.22
N ALA A 50 -36.13 33.90 35.10
CA ALA A 50 -36.09 34.33 33.69
C ALA A 50 -35.24 35.53 33.24
N VAL A 51 -34.18 35.21 32.48
CA VAL A 51 -33.87 35.85 31.18
C VAL A 51 -33.30 34.78 30.25
N VAL A 52 -33.95 34.56 29.10
CA VAL A 52 -33.47 33.67 28.02
C VAL A 52 -32.47 34.44 27.15
N PRO A 53 -31.32 33.83 26.78
CA PRO A 53 -30.78 34.01 25.45
C PRO A 53 -30.82 32.68 24.70
N ALA A 54 -31.41 32.76 23.52
CA ALA A 54 -31.57 31.66 22.59
C ALA A 54 -30.26 31.38 21.83
N VAL A 55 -30.16 30.14 21.34
CA VAL A 55 -29.33 29.70 20.19
C VAL A 55 -27.81 29.57 20.43
N ILE A 56 -27.37 28.51 21.13
CA ILE A 56 -26.10 27.79 20.87
C ILE A 56 -26.25 26.34 21.39
N VAL A 57 -27.02 25.47 20.73
CA VAL A 57 -27.06 24.03 21.13
C VAL A 57 -27.07 23.06 19.93
N ASN A 58 -27.27 23.51 18.70
CA ASN A 58 -27.44 22.57 17.58
C ASN A 58 -26.13 22.14 16.90
N GLU A 59 -25.05 22.93 16.92
CA GLU A 59 -23.83 22.55 16.20
C GLU A 59 -23.01 21.41 16.85
N GLU A 60 -23.09 21.24 18.18
CA GLU A 60 -22.32 20.21 18.88
C GLU A 60 -23.04 18.86 18.95
N LEU A 61 -24.38 18.88 18.83
CA LEU A 61 -25.20 17.67 18.68
C LEU A 61 -25.18 17.15 17.23
N ASP A 62 -25.24 18.02 16.22
CA ASP A 62 -25.10 17.61 14.81
C ASP A 62 -23.72 17.00 14.50
N ARG A 63 -22.64 17.54 15.10
CA ARG A 63 -21.27 17.01 14.88
C ARG A 63 -21.05 15.59 15.39
N LYS A 64 -21.79 15.16 16.44
CA LYS A 64 -21.70 13.78 16.96
C LYS A 64 -22.53 12.78 16.16
N GLU A 65 -23.61 13.21 15.52
CA GLU A 65 -24.45 12.32 14.69
C GLU A 65 -23.78 12.01 13.33
N THR A 66 -23.08 12.97 12.72
CA THR A 66 -22.36 12.77 11.45
C THR A 66 -21.21 11.76 11.55
N ASP A 67 -20.60 11.63 12.73
CA ASP A 67 -19.40 10.82 12.95
C ASP A 67 -19.66 9.30 12.93
N SER A 68 -20.95 8.91 12.89
CA SER A 68 -21.37 7.50 12.85
C SER A 68 -22.27 7.14 11.65
N GLU A 69 -22.57 8.07 10.75
CA GLU A 69 -23.44 7.79 9.60
C GLU A 69 -22.86 6.70 8.69
N TRP A 70 -21.55 6.76 8.41
CA TRP A 70 -20.84 5.76 7.61
C TRP A 70 -20.94 4.34 8.19
N LYS A 71 -21.15 4.19 9.51
CA LYS A 71 -21.32 2.87 10.15
C LYS A 71 -22.65 2.21 9.75
N LEU A 72 -23.67 3.01 9.43
CA LEU A 72 -25.02 2.55 9.09
C LEU A 72 -25.19 2.25 7.58
N ILE A 73 -24.29 2.74 6.75
CA ILE A 73 -24.32 2.55 5.29
C ILE A 73 -24.08 1.07 4.97
N LYS A 74 -25.00 0.41 4.25
CA LYS A 74 -24.85 -1.01 3.92
C LYS A 74 -23.65 -1.29 3.02
N GLU A 75 -23.53 -0.55 1.92
CA GLU A 75 -22.46 -0.76 0.93
C GLU A 75 -21.09 -0.35 1.48
N PRO A 76 -20.09 -1.24 1.49
CA PRO A 76 -18.77 -0.96 2.07
C PRO A 76 -18.04 0.17 1.36
N THR A 77 -18.11 0.23 0.03
CA THR A 77 -17.49 1.29 -0.78
C THR A 77 -18.06 2.66 -0.45
N GLN A 78 -19.39 2.75 -0.28
CA GLN A 78 -20.04 4.00 0.08
C GLN A 78 -19.75 4.40 1.54
N ALA A 79 -19.68 3.44 2.46
CA ALA A 79 -19.29 3.68 3.85
C ALA A 79 -17.86 4.24 3.94
N ALA A 80 -16.93 3.62 3.22
CA ALA A 80 -15.54 4.08 3.14
C ALA A 80 -15.45 5.49 2.52
N LYS A 81 -16.19 5.76 1.45
CA LYS A 81 -16.24 7.08 0.81
C LYS A 81 -16.67 8.17 1.79
N VAL A 82 -17.82 7.99 2.46
CA VAL A 82 -18.34 8.98 3.43
C VAL A 82 -17.38 9.19 4.59
N PHE A 83 -16.78 8.12 5.12
CA PHE A 83 -15.76 8.24 6.18
C PHE A 83 -14.57 9.10 5.75
N LYS A 84 -14.00 8.82 4.57
CA LYS A 84 -12.84 9.54 4.03
C LYS A 84 -13.17 11.01 3.75
N GLU A 85 -14.30 11.28 3.14
CA GLU A 85 -14.76 12.66 2.86
C GLU A 85 -14.94 13.47 4.16
N ASN A 86 -15.51 12.86 5.20
CA ASN A 86 -15.68 13.51 6.49
C ASN A 86 -14.32 13.79 7.15
N LEU A 87 -13.41 12.80 7.16
CA LEU A 87 -12.07 12.95 7.71
C LEU A 87 -11.26 14.03 6.98
N LEU A 88 -11.27 14.04 5.65
CA LEU A 88 -10.59 15.07 4.86
C LEU A 88 -11.20 16.46 5.09
N ARG A 89 -12.53 16.56 5.21
CA ARG A 89 -13.23 17.82 5.48
C ARG A 89 -12.87 18.39 6.85
N GLU A 90 -12.79 17.55 7.87
CA GLU A 90 -12.40 17.94 9.23
C GLU A 90 -10.99 18.54 9.26
N HIS A 91 -10.06 17.96 8.49
CA HIS A 91 -8.66 18.39 8.44
C HIS A 91 -8.33 19.36 7.29
N ALA A 92 -9.32 19.84 6.53
CA ALA A 92 -9.10 20.66 5.33
C ALA A 92 -8.38 22.00 5.59
N THR A 93 -8.48 22.53 6.83
CA THR A 93 -7.83 23.79 7.25
C THR A 93 -6.49 23.58 7.95
N GLY A 94 -6.08 22.32 8.14
CA GLY A 94 -4.82 21.96 8.77
C GLY A 94 -3.60 22.34 7.92
N LYS A 95 -2.41 22.18 8.51
CA LYS A 95 -1.15 22.51 7.82
C LYS A 95 -0.98 21.60 6.60
N PRO A 96 -0.91 22.14 5.36
CA PRO A 96 -0.81 21.31 4.18
C PRO A 96 0.46 20.46 4.18
N LEU A 97 0.30 19.18 3.80
CA LEU A 97 1.41 18.27 3.58
C LEU A 97 2.10 18.68 2.28
N ARG A 98 3.42 18.87 2.31
CA ARG A 98 4.18 19.32 1.13
C ARG A 98 5.19 18.26 0.76
N MET A 99 5.00 17.65 -0.41
CA MET A 99 5.95 16.72 -0.99
C MET A 99 6.57 17.34 -2.24
N LYS A 100 7.90 17.29 -2.33
CA LYS A 100 8.63 17.69 -3.52
C LYS A 100 9.42 16.49 -4.03
N MET A 101 9.41 16.29 -5.33
CA MET A 101 10.19 15.27 -5.99
C MET A 101 10.84 15.89 -7.22
N ASP A 102 12.17 15.87 -7.31
CA ASP A 102 12.85 16.36 -8.51
C ASP A 102 12.96 15.21 -9.51
N VAL A 103 12.41 15.39 -10.71
CA VAL A 103 12.41 14.34 -11.74
C VAL A 103 13.80 14.13 -12.35
N ARG A 104 14.72 15.07 -12.12
CA ARG A 104 16.12 15.01 -12.60
C ARG A 104 17.02 14.26 -11.62
N ASP A 105 16.57 14.05 -10.38
CA ASP A 105 17.29 13.29 -9.38
C ASP A 105 17.34 11.80 -9.75
N SER A 106 18.35 11.11 -9.19
CA SER A 106 18.44 9.66 -9.32
C SER A 106 17.19 8.99 -8.74
N GLU A 107 16.88 7.77 -9.17
CA GLU A 107 15.77 7.00 -8.58
C GLU A 107 15.94 6.81 -7.06
N GLU A 108 17.16 6.52 -6.61
CA GLU A 108 17.45 6.36 -5.18
C GLU A 108 17.19 7.64 -4.38
N ASP A 109 17.56 8.80 -4.91
CA ASP A 109 17.36 10.08 -4.19
C ASP A 109 15.87 10.43 -4.08
N ARG A 110 15.11 10.20 -5.16
CA ARG A 110 13.64 10.34 -5.15
C ARG A 110 12.99 9.41 -4.13
N GLU A 111 13.46 8.16 -4.04
CA GLU A 111 12.99 7.21 -3.03
C GLU A 111 13.37 7.63 -1.60
N ARG A 112 14.57 8.20 -1.38
CA ARG A 112 15.00 8.70 -0.07
C ARG A 112 14.08 9.83 0.39
N GLU A 113 13.78 10.80 -0.47
CA GLU A 113 12.85 11.89 -0.16
C GLU A 113 11.45 11.37 0.18
N LEU A 114 10.96 10.39 -0.58
CA LEU A 114 9.68 9.75 -0.33
C LEU A 114 9.64 9.03 1.03
N LEU A 115 10.69 8.29 1.38
CA LEU A 115 10.80 7.66 2.70
C LEU A 115 10.92 8.70 3.83
N LEU A 116 11.69 9.78 3.62
CA LEU A 116 11.83 10.87 4.60
C LEU A 116 10.49 11.56 4.86
N PHE A 117 9.71 11.83 3.82
CA PHE A 117 8.37 12.41 3.93
C PHE A 117 7.46 11.55 4.84
N TYR A 118 7.41 10.23 4.60
CA TYR A 118 6.57 9.32 5.39
C TYR A 118 7.14 8.94 6.76
N LYS A 119 8.43 9.17 7.03
CA LYS A 119 9.02 9.01 8.36
C LYS A 119 8.58 10.11 9.33
N GLN A 120 8.23 11.29 8.82
CA GLN A 120 7.78 12.42 9.64
C GLN A 120 6.46 12.12 10.35
N GLN A 121 6.23 12.74 11.52
CA GLN A 121 4.91 12.75 12.14
C GLN A 121 4.10 13.88 11.52
N GLN A 122 2.99 13.54 10.88
CA GLN A 122 2.11 14.50 10.22
C GLN A 122 0.64 14.18 10.50
N GLU A 123 -0.23 15.17 10.30
CA GLU A 123 -1.68 14.97 10.23
C GLU A 123 -2.05 14.57 8.81
N TRP A 124 -2.05 13.27 8.53
CA TRP A 124 -2.13 12.73 7.17
C TRP A 124 -3.45 13.00 6.42
N ALA A 125 -4.48 13.49 7.11
CA ALA A 125 -5.73 13.94 6.50
C ALA A 125 -5.70 15.41 6.04
N CYS A 126 -4.62 16.15 6.31
CA CYS A 126 -4.45 17.52 5.81
C CYS A 126 -4.25 17.56 4.28
N PRO A 127 -4.56 18.68 3.62
CA PRO A 127 -4.39 18.81 2.17
C PRO A 127 -2.97 18.50 1.68
N LEU A 128 -2.84 17.55 0.75
CA LEU A 128 -1.58 17.16 0.13
C LEU A 128 -1.26 18.05 -1.07
N HIS A 129 -0.08 18.65 -1.07
CA HIS A 129 0.48 19.40 -2.19
C HIS A 129 1.76 18.74 -2.66
N CYS A 130 1.70 18.13 -3.84
CA CYS A 130 2.85 17.52 -4.50
C CYS A 130 3.41 18.45 -5.58
N THR A 131 4.73 18.50 -5.75
CA THR A 131 5.39 19.27 -6.80
C THR A 131 6.49 18.44 -7.44
N LEU A 132 6.48 18.36 -8.78
CA LEU A 132 7.55 17.77 -9.57
C LEU A 132 8.51 18.87 -10.01
N VAL A 133 9.70 18.90 -9.42
CA VAL A 133 10.73 19.87 -9.80
C VAL A 133 11.38 19.38 -11.09
N GLY A 134 11.54 20.29 -12.06
CA GLY A 134 12.03 19.94 -13.40
C GLY A 134 10.93 19.53 -14.38
N ASP A 135 9.67 19.48 -13.94
CA ASP A 135 8.49 19.26 -14.76
C ASP A 135 7.55 20.49 -14.66
N VAL A 136 6.73 20.72 -15.69
CA VAL A 136 5.71 21.78 -15.72
C VAL A 136 4.33 21.29 -15.24
N ALA A 137 4.21 19.98 -14.95
CA ALA A 137 2.98 19.36 -14.47
C ALA A 137 2.49 19.94 -13.15
N ILE A 138 1.18 20.18 -13.07
CA ILE A 138 0.48 20.70 -11.89
C ILE A 138 -0.85 19.97 -11.67
N GLY A 139 -1.39 20.05 -10.45
CA GLY A 139 -2.71 19.53 -10.10
C GLY A 139 -2.75 18.01 -9.87
N GLU A 140 -3.93 17.42 -10.08
CA GLU A 140 -4.26 16.02 -9.76
C GLU A 140 -3.33 14.99 -10.42
N GLY A 141 -2.81 15.26 -11.62
CA GLY A 141 -1.87 14.37 -12.29
C GLY A 141 -0.59 14.13 -11.49
N VAL A 142 -0.09 15.15 -10.79
CA VAL A 142 1.10 15.06 -9.95
C VAL A 142 0.82 14.23 -8.69
N MET A 143 -0.36 14.39 -8.10
CA MET A 143 -0.77 13.59 -6.93
C MET A 143 -0.93 12.12 -7.32
N ARG A 144 -1.55 11.83 -8.47
CA ARG A 144 -1.65 10.46 -9.00
C ARG A 144 -0.29 9.83 -9.21
N TYR A 145 0.65 10.52 -9.87
CA TYR A 145 2.01 10.02 -10.04
C TYR A 145 2.67 9.68 -8.70
N PHE A 146 2.55 10.57 -7.72
CA PHE A 146 3.11 10.35 -6.39
C PHE A 146 2.53 9.09 -5.73
N MET A 147 1.19 8.97 -5.67
CA MET A 147 0.52 7.81 -5.06
C MET A 147 0.82 6.50 -5.80
N THR A 148 0.85 6.52 -7.13
CA THR A 148 1.26 5.37 -7.94
C THR A 148 2.70 4.96 -7.67
N THR A 149 3.60 5.93 -7.55
CA THR A 149 5.02 5.68 -7.22
C THR A 149 5.12 4.99 -5.86
N ILE A 150 4.43 5.50 -4.84
CA ILE A 150 4.43 4.91 -3.50
C ILE A 150 4.01 3.45 -3.54
N ILE A 151 2.85 3.15 -4.15
CA ILE A 151 2.32 1.80 -4.18
C ILE A 151 3.18 0.87 -5.03
N SER A 152 3.73 1.36 -6.15
CA SER A 152 4.69 0.62 -6.97
C SER A 152 5.91 0.21 -6.15
N LYS A 153 6.47 1.12 -5.33
CA LYS A 153 7.62 0.81 -4.46
C LYS A 153 7.27 -0.15 -3.33
N LEU A 154 6.05 -0.10 -2.79
CA LEU A 154 5.59 -1.10 -1.83
C LEU A 154 5.39 -2.49 -2.47
N GLN A 155 4.84 -2.55 -3.68
CA GLN A 155 4.52 -3.80 -4.38
C GLN A 155 5.76 -4.49 -4.96
N PHE A 156 6.68 -3.72 -5.54
CA PHE A 156 7.79 -4.24 -6.35
C PHE A 156 9.18 -3.94 -5.78
N GLY A 157 9.25 -3.10 -4.74
CA GLY A 157 10.47 -2.77 -4.02
C GLY A 157 11.04 -1.40 -4.33
N PHE A 158 11.94 -0.98 -3.46
CA PHE A 158 12.76 0.22 -3.58
C PHE A 158 14.12 -0.14 -4.19
N SER A 159 14.62 0.71 -5.08
CA SER A 159 15.98 0.63 -5.62
C SER A 159 17.04 0.89 -4.53
N LEU A 160 16.69 1.59 -3.46
CA LEU A 160 17.53 1.72 -2.27
C LEU A 160 17.87 0.37 -1.65
N ASP A 161 19.17 0.09 -1.49
CA ASP A 161 19.65 -1.10 -0.79
C ASP A 161 19.79 -0.85 0.72
N LEU A 162 18.70 -1.01 1.46
CA LEU A 162 18.66 -0.88 2.91
C LEU A 162 18.88 -2.24 3.62
N GLY A 163 18.99 -3.33 2.85
CA GLY A 163 19.09 -4.71 3.34
C GLY A 163 20.32 -5.49 2.86
N GLY A 164 21.19 -4.88 2.07
CA GLY A 164 22.39 -5.52 1.48
C GLY A 164 22.09 -6.49 0.33
N MET A 165 20.91 -6.41 -0.28
CA MET A 165 20.43 -7.34 -1.33
C MET A 165 20.17 -6.64 -2.68
N GLY A 166 20.71 -5.42 -2.87
CA GLY A 166 20.60 -4.63 -4.10
C GLY A 166 19.23 -3.97 -4.34
N ARG A 167 18.16 -4.46 -3.73
CA ARG A 167 16.85 -3.80 -3.66
C ARG A 167 16.19 -4.07 -2.31
N THR A 168 15.37 -3.13 -1.84
CA THR A 168 14.61 -3.32 -0.60
C THR A 168 13.18 -3.74 -0.92
N LEU A 169 12.83 -4.98 -0.58
CA LEU A 169 11.46 -5.48 -0.59
C LEU A 169 10.88 -5.39 0.82
N LEU A 170 9.69 -4.80 0.96
CA LEU A 170 8.95 -4.85 2.23
C LEU A 170 8.03 -6.06 2.30
N PHE A 171 7.61 -6.61 1.16
CA PHE A 171 6.77 -7.79 1.07
C PHE A 171 7.39 -8.81 0.13
N GLU A 172 7.30 -10.09 0.50
CA GLU A 172 7.89 -11.23 -0.18
C GLU A 172 6.86 -12.36 -0.30
N GLY A 173 7.02 -13.23 -1.28
CA GLY A 173 6.12 -14.36 -1.51
C GLY A 173 5.53 -14.36 -2.91
N GLU A 174 4.59 -15.28 -3.11
CA GLU A 174 3.88 -15.45 -4.38
C GLU A 174 2.69 -14.46 -4.49
N PRO A 175 2.15 -14.23 -5.70
CA PRO A 175 0.91 -13.49 -5.88
C PRO A 175 -0.20 -14.02 -4.96
N ASP A 176 -0.95 -13.12 -4.32
CA ASP A 176 -1.98 -13.43 -3.31
C ASP A 176 -1.48 -14.08 -2.00
N HIS A 177 -0.16 -14.16 -1.83
CA HIS A 177 0.51 -14.76 -0.68
C HIS A 177 1.66 -13.88 -0.15
N LEU A 178 1.60 -12.56 -0.38
CA LEU A 178 2.65 -11.65 0.05
C LEU A 178 2.66 -11.46 1.58
N VAL A 179 3.82 -11.65 2.19
CA VAL A 179 4.05 -11.51 3.63
C VAL A 179 5.14 -10.46 3.90
N PRO A 180 5.15 -9.79 5.05
CA PRO A 180 6.22 -8.84 5.38
C PRO A 180 7.60 -9.51 5.39
N ALA A 181 8.59 -8.87 4.79
CA ALA A 181 9.96 -9.38 4.75
C ALA A 181 10.52 -9.57 6.17
N ALA A 182 11.18 -10.70 6.40
CA ALA A 182 11.75 -11.07 7.70
C ALA A 182 13.11 -10.41 7.97
N SER A 183 13.20 -9.08 7.86
CA SER A 183 14.46 -8.31 8.00
C SER A 183 14.45 -7.35 9.20
N GLU A 184 15.44 -7.51 10.07
CA GLU A 184 15.62 -6.68 11.26
C GLU A 184 15.96 -5.21 10.89
N ALA A 185 16.80 -5.01 9.86
CA ALA A 185 17.19 -3.67 9.42
C ALA A 185 15.98 -2.81 9.00
N LEU A 186 14.96 -3.44 8.39
CA LEU A 186 13.72 -2.77 8.01
C LEU A 186 12.87 -2.40 9.24
N ILE A 187 12.86 -3.26 10.26
CA ILE A 187 12.17 -3.01 11.53
C ILE A 187 12.84 -1.86 12.30
N GLU A 188 14.16 -1.90 12.44
CA GLU A 188 14.95 -0.85 13.10
C GLU A 188 14.75 0.51 12.41
N SER A 189 14.67 0.50 11.08
CA SER A 189 14.40 1.68 10.27
C SER A 189 12.92 2.13 10.25
N ASN A 190 12.04 1.43 10.99
CA ASN A 190 10.58 1.66 11.05
C ASN A 190 9.88 1.64 9.67
N LEU A 191 10.41 0.89 8.71
CA LEU A 191 9.91 0.94 7.33
C LEU A 191 8.52 0.31 7.19
N PHE A 192 8.16 -0.65 8.04
CA PHE A 192 6.79 -1.18 8.04
C PHE A 192 5.78 -0.16 8.57
N ARG A 193 6.17 0.71 9.52
CA ARG A 193 5.32 1.83 9.95
C ARG A 193 5.16 2.85 8.82
N VAL A 194 6.25 3.13 8.10
CA VAL A 194 6.23 3.97 6.90
C VAL A 194 5.30 3.37 5.83
N ALA A 195 5.38 2.06 5.56
CA ALA A 195 4.49 1.38 4.65
C ALA A 195 3.01 1.46 5.09
N GLY A 196 2.74 1.32 6.38
CA GLY A 196 1.38 1.48 6.91
C GLY A 196 0.83 2.89 6.70
N ARG A 197 1.68 3.91 6.82
CA ARG A 197 1.30 5.31 6.50
C ARG A 197 1.05 5.49 5.01
N MET A 198 1.92 4.95 4.17
CA MET A 198 1.77 4.97 2.71
C MET A 198 0.44 4.35 2.28
N LEU A 199 0.15 3.12 2.73
CA LEU A 199 -1.10 2.41 2.44
C LEU A 199 -2.33 3.20 2.90
N GLY A 200 -2.33 3.68 4.15
CA GLY A 200 -3.44 4.45 4.69
C GLY A 200 -3.65 5.78 3.98
N HIS A 201 -2.56 6.47 3.62
CA HIS A 201 -2.61 7.77 2.96
C HIS A 201 -3.10 7.63 1.52
N THR A 202 -2.63 6.62 0.78
CA THR A 202 -3.13 6.35 -0.57
C THR A 202 -4.62 5.99 -0.55
N PHE A 203 -5.05 5.13 0.39
CA PHE A 203 -6.46 4.78 0.54
C PHE A 203 -7.34 5.99 0.88
N LEU A 204 -6.85 6.88 1.74
CA LEU A 204 -7.53 8.12 2.12
C LEU A 204 -7.83 9.02 0.91
N HIS A 205 -6.95 9.00 -0.10
CA HIS A 205 -7.04 9.81 -1.33
C HIS A 205 -7.49 9.01 -2.57
N ASP A 206 -8.17 7.88 -2.39
CA ASP A 206 -8.68 7.05 -3.49
C ASP A 206 -7.60 6.61 -4.50
N GLY A 207 -6.36 6.45 -4.04
CA GLY A 207 -5.26 6.00 -4.88
C GLY A 207 -5.15 4.48 -5.01
N PRO A 208 -4.08 3.98 -5.67
CA PRO A 208 -3.89 2.57 -5.92
C PRO A 208 -3.64 1.74 -4.64
N HIS A 209 -3.70 0.42 -4.77
CA HIS A 209 -3.61 -0.50 -3.64
C HIS A 209 -2.41 -1.43 -3.79
N VAL A 210 -1.82 -1.82 -2.67
CA VAL A 210 -0.98 -3.03 -2.65
C VAL A 210 -1.93 -4.21 -2.74
N THR A 211 -1.68 -5.09 -3.70
CA THR A 211 -2.55 -6.23 -4.02
C THR A 211 -1.89 -7.54 -3.62
N GLY A 212 -2.71 -8.50 -3.21
CA GLY A 212 -2.26 -9.87 -2.93
C GLY A 212 -1.45 -10.05 -1.66
N LEU A 213 -1.69 -9.24 -0.63
CA LEU A 213 -1.24 -9.56 0.72
C LEU A 213 -1.90 -10.86 1.21
N SER A 214 -1.11 -11.66 1.92
CA SER A 214 -1.53 -12.90 2.56
C SER A 214 -2.79 -12.67 3.43
N PRO A 215 -3.85 -13.48 3.26
CA PRO A 215 -5.02 -13.46 4.13
C PRO A 215 -4.67 -13.72 5.60
N ALA A 216 -3.67 -14.57 5.88
CA ALA A 216 -3.19 -14.80 7.24
C ALA A 216 -2.58 -13.54 7.85
N VAL A 217 -1.78 -12.80 7.08
CA VAL A 217 -1.20 -11.52 7.51
C VAL A 217 -2.30 -10.48 7.76
N ILE A 218 -3.30 -10.38 6.87
CA ILE A 218 -4.44 -9.47 7.03
C ILE A 218 -5.23 -9.81 8.30
N HIS A 219 -5.56 -11.09 8.53
CA HIS A 219 -6.25 -11.56 9.72
C HIS A 219 -5.54 -11.08 11.00
N VAL A 220 -4.23 -11.32 11.09
CA VAL A 220 -3.43 -10.91 12.25
C VAL A 220 -3.30 -9.39 12.33
N LEU A 221 -3.15 -8.70 11.20
CA LEU A 221 -3.08 -7.24 11.13
C LEU A 221 -4.29 -6.59 11.83
N PHE A 222 -5.49 -7.13 11.64
CA PHE A 222 -6.74 -6.61 12.22
C PHE A 222 -7.16 -7.28 13.55
N ASN A 223 -6.18 -7.70 14.36
CA ASN A 223 -6.35 -8.28 15.70
C ASN A 223 -6.97 -9.69 15.73
N GLY A 224 -6.97 -10.40 14.61
CA GLY A 224 -7.20 -11.84 14.61
C GLY A 224 -6.14 -12.56 15.44
N ASP A 225 -6.54 -13.62 16.12
CA ASP A 225 -5.62 -14.49 16.86
C ASP A 225 -4.65 -15.15 15.87
N PRO A 226 -3.32 -14.97 16.04
CA PRO A 226 -2.31 -15.63 15.21
C PRO A 226 -2.51 -17.15 15.12
N GLU A 227 -2.93 -17.80 16.20
CA GLU A 227 -3.12 -19.26 16.23
C GLU A 227 -4.32 -19.73 15.41
N MET A 228 -5.22 -18.82 15.05
CA MET A 228 -6.39 -19.07 14.23
C MET A 228 -6.17 -18.67 12.76
N ALA A 229 -4.98 -18.15 12.41
CA ALA A 229 -4.67 -17.80 11.04
C ALA A 229 -4.57 -19.06 10.17
N THR A 230 -5.31 -19.10 9.07
CA THR A 230 -5.18 -20.16 8.07
C THR A 230 -3.99 -19.85 7.19
N VAL A 231 -2.92 -20.63 7.32
CA VAL A 231 -1.69 -20.46 6.54
C VAL A 231 -1.52 -21.60 5.53
N VAL A 232 -1.09 -21.26 4.32
CA VAL A 232 -0.77 -22.22 3.24
C VAL A 232 0.73 -22.18 2.89
N THR A 233 1.24 -23.22 2.23
CA THR A 233 2.68 -23.38 1.95
C THR A 233 3.22 -22.26 1.06
N GLU A 234 2.41 -21.77 0.14
CA GLU A 234 2.72 -20.66 -0.78
C GLU A 234 3.01 -19.34 -0.04
N GLU A 235 2.49 -19.17 1.18
CA GLU A 235 2.75 -17.99 2.02
C GLU A 235 4.12 -18.01 2.70
N CYS A 236 4.85 -19.13 2.69
CA CYS A 236 6.21 -19.17 3.23
C CYS A 236 7.21 -18.73 2.16
N PRO A 237 7.78 -17.50 2.19
CA PRO A 237 8.64 -17.00 1.11
C PRO A 237 10.02 -17.68 1.07
N ASP A 238 10.49 -18.20 2.21
CA ASP A 238 11.76 -18.90 2.31
C ASP A 238 11.61 -20.32 1.72
N LEU A 239 12.13 -20.50 0.50
CA LEU A 239 12.06 -21.77 -0.23
C LEU A 239 12.76 -22.92 0.49
N HIS A 240 13.81 -22.64 1.27
CA HIS A 240 14.51 -23.68 2.01
C HIS A 240 13.65 -24.17 3.17
N ILE A 241 13.11 -23.25 3.96
CA ILE A 241 12.18 -23.57 5.05
C ILE A 241 10.93 -24.27 4.51
N ARG A 242 10.35 -23.74 3.42
CA ARG A 242 9.18 -24.33 2.77
C ARG A 242 9.45 -25.79 2.39
N SER A 243 10.58 -26.07 1.74
CA SER A 243 10.96 -27.44 1.37
C SER A 243 11.10 -28.39 2.57
N ILE A 244 11.60 -27.89 3.71
CA ILE A 244 11.69 -28.70 4.94
C ILE A 244 10.31 -28.97 5.52
N ILE A 245 9.41 -27.98 5.51
CA ILE A 245 8.03 -28.13 6.00
C ILE A 245 7.27 -29.14 5.12
N GLU A 246 7.40 -29.06 3.80
CA GLU A 246 6.77 -29.98 2.84
C GLU A 246 7.16 -31.45 3.07
N LEU A 247 8.34 -31.72 3.64
CA LEU A 247 8.74 -33.10 3.99
C LEU A 247 7.75 -33.75 4.97
N LEU A 248 7.06 -32.96 5.80
CA LEU A 248 6.08 -33.46 6.76
C LEU A 248 4.82 -34.01 6.10
N GLU A 249 4.59 -33.74 4.81
CA GLU A 249 3.47 -34.28 4.03
C GLU A 249 3.75 -35.69 3.48
N HIS A 250 5.01 -36.11 3.37
CA HIS A 250 5.36 -37.45 2.88
C HIS A 250 4.90 -38.55 3.83
N GLU A 251 4.50 -39.71 3.31
CA GLU A 251 4.10 -40.85 4.15
C GLU A 251 5.23 -41.32 5.08
N ASP A 252 6.45 -41.42 4.55
CA ASP A 252 7.65 -41.83 5.28
C ASP A 252 8.80 -40.83 5.08
N LEU A 253 9.59 -40.63 6.13
CA LEU A 253 10.81 -39.81 6.12
C LEU A 253 12.03 -40.71 6.18
N THR A 254 13.07 -40.41 5.40
CA THR A 254 14.39 -40.98 5.64
C THR A 254 14.95 -40.48 6.98
N PRO A 255 15.93 -41.18 7.59
CA PRO A 255 16.60 -40.70 8.80
C PRO A 255 17.12 -39.26 8.65
N GLU A 256 17.72 -38.93 7.52
CA GLU A 256 18.29 -37.61 7.24
C GLU A 256 17.20 -36.52 7.13
N GLN A 257 16.08 -36.83 6.48
CA GLN A 257 14.92 -35.92 6.42
C GLN A 257 14.32 -35.68 7.81
N LYS A 258 14.26 -36.75 8.62
CA LYS A 258 13.76 -36.69 10.00
C LYS A 258 14.63 -35.79 10.88
N ASP A 259 15.95 -35.91 10.74
CA ASP A 259 16.91 -35.08 11.45
C ASP A 259 16.78 -33.62 11.00
N THR A 260 16.72 -33.37 9.69
CA THR A 260 16.54 -32.02 9.11
C THR A 260 15.29 -31.31 9.65
N VAL A 261 14.14 -31.99 9.67
CA VAL A 261 12.89 -31.43 10.21
C VAL A 261 12.98 -31.21 11.72
N SER A 262 13.61 -32.15 12.44
CA SER A 262 13.78 -32.04 13.90
C SER A 262 14.69 -30.87 14.27
N ASP A 263 15.77 -30.65 13.53
CA ASP A 263 16.70 -29.54 13.73
C ASP A 263 15.99 -28.18 13.55
N LEU A 264 15.22 -28.02 12.47
CA LEU A 264 14.40 -26.82 12.27
C LEU A 264 13.40 -26.63 13.43
N SER A 265 12.71 -27.69 13.82
CA SER A 265 11.71 -27.65 14.90
C SER A 265 12.34 -27.21 16.23
N MET A 266 13.45 -27.83 16.61
CA MET A 266 14.17 -27.49 17.84
C MET A 266 14.72 -26.07 17.81
N SER A 267 15.15 -25.56 16.64
CA SER A 267 15.62 -24.17 16.50
C SER A 267 14.52 -23.13 16.78
N TRP A 268 13.24 -23.54 16.72
CA TRP A 268 12.06 -22.71 17.01
C TRP A 268 11.30 -23.20 18.26
N ASP A 269 11.99 -23.89 19.18
CA ASP A 269 11.45 -24.38 20.45
C ASP A 269 10.25 -25.33 20.31
N LEU A 270 10.19 -26.09 19.20
CA LEU A 270 9.19 -27.12 18.93
C LEU A 270 9.78 -28.54 19.14
N PRO A 271 8.94 -29.54 19.47
CA PRO A 271 9.41 -30.91 19.66
C PRO A 271 9.88 -31.53 18.34
N ALA A 272 10.82 -32.46 18.43
CA ALA A 272 11.29 -33.25 17.29
C ALA A 272 10.14 -34.01 16.59
N VAL A 273 10.34 -34.32 15.31
CA VAL A 273 9.31 -35.00 14.52
C VAL A 273 9.14 -36.45 14.95
N THR A 274 7.88 -36.85 15.11
CA THR A 274 7.44 -38.21 15.40
C THR A 274 6.33 -38.58 14.42
N LYS A 275 5.97 -39.87 14.34
CA LYS A 275 4.87 -40.31 13.46
C LYS A 275 3.51 -39.70 13.83
N THR A 276 3.30 -39.33 15.09
CA THR A 276 2.00 -38.88 15.62
C THR A 276 1.82 -37.36 15.59
N ASN A 277 2.91 -36.57 15.59
CA ASN A 277 2.84 -35.11 15.62
C ASN A 277 3.05 -34.43 14.27
N ARG A 278 3.26 -35.16 13.16
CA ARG A 278 3.65 -34.59 11.85
C ARG A 278 2.72 -33.48 11.37
N ARG A 279 1.41 -33.72 11.36
CA ARG A 279 0.42 -32.72 10.90
C ARG A 279 0.38 -31.49 11.80
N TRP A 280 0.49 -31.69 13.11
CA TRP A 280 0.55 -30.57 14.06
C TRP A 280 1.82 -29.75 13.86
N LEU A 281 2.96 -30.43 13.68
CA LEU A 281 4.27 -29.81 13.48
C LEU A 281 4.32 -29.05 12.15
N HIS A 282 3.75 -29.62 11.08
CA HIS A 282 3.59 -28.96 9.78
C HIS A 282 2.89 -27.60 9.95
N ASN A 283 1.70 -27.63 10.55
CA ASN A 283 0.92 -26.41 10.75
C ASN A 283 1.63 -25.40 11.67
N LYS A 284 2.30 -25.87 12.73
CA LYS A 284 3.03 -24.99 13.66
C LYS A 284 4.27 -24.36 13.05
N LEU A 285 5.08 -25.12 12.31
CA LEU A 285 6.24 -24.61 11.60
C LEU A 285 5.82 -23.59 10.55
N LEU A 286 4.77 -23.90 9.77
CA LEU A 286 4.27 -23.02 8.73
C LEU A 286 3.71 -21.71 9.33
N LEU A 287 2.90 -21.81 10.38
CA LEU A 287 2.40 -20.64 11.10
C LEU A 287 3.54 -19.78 11.67
N HIS A 288 4.57 -20.41 12.25
CA HIS A 288 5.72 -19.69 12.77
C HIS A 288 6.50 -18.99 11.65
N ALA A 289 6.76 -19.69 10.55
CA ALA A 289 7.50 -19.18 9.40
C ALA A 289 6.84 -17.94 8.78
N VAL A 290 5.51 -17.94 8.68
CA VAL A 290 4.73 -16.88 8.04
C VAL A 290 4.34 -15.76 9.00
N VAL A 291 3.71 -16.10 10.13
CA VAL A 291 3.11 -15.13 11.07
C VAL A 291 4.03 -14.87 12.26
N GLY A 292 4.61 -15.92 12.83
CA GLY A 292 5.45 -15.81 14.03
C GLY A 292 6.65 -14.88 13.81
N ARG A 293 7.37 -15.09 12.72
CA ARG A 293 8.58 -14.31 12.35
C ARG A 293 8.29 -12.89 11.89
N THR A 294 7.05 -12.58 11.49
CA THR A 294 6.68 -11.27 10.91
C THR A 294 5.83 -10.42 11.87
N MET A 295 5.61 -10.88 13.11
CA MET A 295 4.73 -10.23 14.08
C MET A 295 5.13 -8.78 14.40
N ARG A 296 6.44 -8.47 14.46
CA ARG A 296 6.93 -7.10 14.71
C ARG A 296 6.63 -6.17 13.54
N GLN A 297 6.77 -6.67 12.32
CA GLN A 297 6.46 -5.99 11.06
C GLN A 297 4.97 -5.69 10.98
N ILE A 298 4.11 -6.68 11.24
CA ILE A 298 2.64 -6.51 11.28
C ILE A 298 2.24 -5.45 12.31
N LYS A 299 2.85 -5.45 13.50
CA LYS A 299 2.62 -4.42 14.53
C LYS A 299 3.04 -3.02 14.08
N GLN A 300 4.18 -2.88 13.38
CA GLN A 300 4.60 -1.60 12.83
C GLN A 300 3.67 -1.13 11.70
N LEU A 301 3.27 -2.02 10.79
CA LEU A 301 2.32 -1.76 9.72
C LEU A 301 1.00 -1.22 10.28
N ARG A 302 0.46 -1.90 11.30
CA ARG A 302 -0.71 -1.44 12.07
C ARG A 302 -0.53 -0.04 12.63
N LYS A 303 0.62 0.25 13.23
CA LYS A 303 0.93 1.57 13.79
C LYS A 303 0.92 2.64 12.70
N GLY A 304 1.41 2.33 11.50
CA GLY A 304 1.36 3.22 10.35
C GLY A 304 -0.06 3.54 9.91
N LEU A 305 -0.93 2.52 9.78
CA LEU A 305 -2.35 2.72 9.45
C LEU A 305 -3.09 3.55 10.50
N LYS A 306 -2.76 3.36 11.79
CA LYS A 306 -3.29 4.17 12.89
C LYS A 306 -2.86 5.63 12.80
N ASP A 307 -1.63 5.90 12.40
CA ASP A 307 -1.14 7.28 12.25
C ASP A 307 -1.97 8.07 11.23
N VAL A 308 -2.52 7.41 10.19
CA VAL A 308 -3.33 8.05 9.13
C VAL A 308 -4.82 8.15 9.48
N MET A 309 -5.22 7.75 10.70
CA MET A 309 -6.60 7.86 11.19
C MET A 309 -7.65 7.04 10.43
N VAL A 310 -7.25 6.14 9.53
CA VAL A 310 -8.17 5.19 8.84
C VAL A 310 -8.52 3.96 9.68
N TRP A 311 -7.80 3.75 10.79
CA TRP A 311 -7.99 2.58 11.66
C TRP A 311 -9.42 2.40 12.22
N PRO A 312 -10.13 3.45 12.68
CA PRO A 312 -11.50 3.30 13.19
C PRO A 312 -12.47 2.72 12.16
N LEU A 313 -12.36 3.12 10.88
CA LEU A 313 -13.13 2.56 9.78
C LEU A 313 -12.84 1.06 9.64
N LEU A 314 -11.57 0.70 9.50
CA LEU A 314 -11.15 -0.68 9.24
C LEU A 314 -11.54 -1.64 10.37
N THR A 315 -11.52 -1.19 11.63
CA THR A 315 -11.94 -2.01 12.77
C THR A 315 -13.44 -2.07 12.98
N SER A 316 -14.18 -1.00 12.65
CA SER A 316 -15.64 -0.99 12.79
C SER A 316 -16.34 -1.65 11.62
N ARG A 317 -15.69 -1.71 10.46
CA ARG A 317 -16.19 -2.28 9.21
C ARG A 317 -15.16 -3.22 8.57
N PRO A 318 -15.08 -4.48 9.04
CA PRO A 318 -14.16 -5.47 8.47
C PRO A 318 -14.41 -5.75 6.98
N ASP A 319 -15.63 -5.53 6.49
CA ASP A 319 -16.02 -5.62 5.08
C ASP A 319 -15.42 -4.51 4.19
N VAL A 320 -14.81 -3.48 4.77
CA VAL A 320 -14.02 -2.46 4.06
C VAL A 320 -12.56 -2.90 3.88
N VAL A 321 -12.06 -3.85 4.67
CA VAL A 321 -10.66 -4.32 4.58
C VAL A 321 -10.28 -4.81 3.17
N PRO A 322 -11.13 -5.55 2.44
CA PRO A 322 -10.83 -5.93 1.05
C PRO A 322 -10.69 -4.75 0.08
N LEU A 323 -11.23 -3.58 0.40
CA LEU A 323 -11.04 -2.37 -0.41
C LEU A 323 -9.63 -1.80 -0.23
N LEU A 324 -9.01 -1.97 0.95
CA LEU A 324 -7.64 -1.55 1.22
C LEU A 324 -6.62 -2.59 0.74
N PHE A 325 -6.94 -3.87 0.90
CA PHE A 325 -6.07 -5.01 0.58
C PHE A 325 -6.77 -6.01 -0.36
N PRO A 326 -7.02 -5.61 -1.62
CA PRO A 326 -7.65 -6.47 -2.60
C PRO A 326 -6.71 -7.61 -3.03
N LYS A 327 -7.30 -8.71 -3.50
CA LYS A 327 -6.52 -9.79 -4.11
C LYS A 327 -6.06 -9.39 -5.50
N MET A 328 -4.87 -9.82 -5.87
CA MET A 328 -4.35 -9.70 -7.22
C MET A 328 -5.23 -10.45 -8.23
N ALA A 329 -5.75 -11.64 -7.87
CA ALA A 329 -6.69 -12.36 -8.73
C ALA A 329 -8.01 -11.60 -8.99
N GLU A 330 -8.41 -10.71 -8.08
CA GLU A 330 -9.62 -9.88 -8.21
C GLU A 330 -9.39 -8.62 -9.06
N MET A 331 -8.13 -8.26 -9.31
CA MET A 331 -7.73 -7.07 -10.08
C MET A 331 -7.64 -7.31 -11.59
N GLN A 332 -8.42 -8.27 -12.11
CA GLN A 332 -8.44 -8.53 -13.55
C GLN A 332 -9.28 -7.47 -14.28
N PHE A 333 -8.66 -6.72 -15.18
CA PHE A 333 -9.39 -5.86 -16.10
C PHE A 333 -10.11 -6.71 -17.13
N THR A 334 -11.42 -6.51 -17.24
CA THR A 334 -12.21 -7.05 -18.34
C THR A 334 -12.45 -5.96 -19.38
N PRO A 335 -12.62 -6.32 -20.67
CA PRO A 335 -12.96 -5.36 -21.71
C PRO A 335 -14.19 -4.52 -21.36
N GLN A 336 -15.22 -5.16 -20.79
CA GLN A 336 -16.50 -4.54 -20.44
C GLN A 336 -16.31 -3.41 -19.42
N MET A 337 -15.46 -3.62 -18.41
CA MET A 337 -15.17 -2.60 -17.39
C MET A 337 -14.65 -1.30 -18.01
N LEU A 338 -13.78 -1.38 -19.02
CA LEU A 338 -13.27 -0.18 -19.70
C LEU A 338 -14.32 0.40 -20.64
N LEU A 339 -14.93 -0.45 -21.49
CA LEU A 339 -15.88 0.00 -22.51
C LEU A 339 -17.10 0.75 -21.93
N GLU A 340 -17.57 0.35 -20.74
CA GLU A 340 -18.68 1.01 -20.04
C GLU A 340 -18.33 2.42 -19.52
N LYS A 341 -17.03 2.73 -19.38
CA LYS A 341 -16.55 4.03 -18.90
C LYS A 341 -16.17 4.98 -20.03
N ILE A 342 -16.07 4.50 -21.27
CA ILE A 342 -15.62 5.32 -22.39
C ILE A 342 -16.75 6.23 -22.87
N THR A 343 -16.49 7.53 -22.80
CA THR A 343 -17.19 8.55 -23.55
C THR A 343 -16.58 8.63 -24.94
N TRP A 344 -17.30 8.08 -25.91
CA TRP A 344 -16.91 8.05 -27.31
C TRP A 344 -17.11 9.43 -27.96
N PRO A 345 -16.28 9.82 -28.96
CA PRO A 345 -16.48 11.03 -29.73
C PRO A 345 -17.88 11.03 -30.35
N VAL A 346 -18.63 12.14 -30.22
CA VAL A 346 -20.00 12.29 -30.72
C VAL A 346 -19.99 13.01 -32.07
N GLU A 347 -20.97 12.71 -32.92
CA GLU A 347 -21.10 13.20 -34.30
C GLU A 347 -21.31 14.72 -34.45
N ASP A 348 -21.75 15.41 -33.38
CA ASP A 348 -22.18 16.82 -33.41
C ASP A 348 -21.20 17.81 -32.74
N SER A 349 -19.93 17.43 -32.50
CA SER A 349 -18.95 18.44 -32.12
C SER A 349 -18.66 19.33 -33.33
N ASP A 350 -18.86 20.64 -33.21
CA ASP A 350 -18.50 21.67 -34.21
C ASP A 350 -16.99 21.70 -34.57
N ASP A 351 -16.21 20.72 -34.10
CA ASP A 351 -14.81 20.50 -34.44
C ASP A 351 -14.72 19.81 -35.81
N GLU A 352 -14.66 20.64 -36.86
CA GLU A 352 -14.59 20.30 -38.30
C GLU A 352 -13.37 19.43 -38.74
N ASP A 353 -12.57 18.89 -37.82
CA ASP A 353 -11.23 18.41 -38.13
C ASP A 353 -11.19 17.00 -38.78
N PHE A 354 -12.17 16.12 -38.52
CA PHE A 354 -12.16 14.74 -39.05
C PHE A 354 -13.55 14.22 -39.47
N ASP A 355 -13.58 13.46 -40.56
CA ASP A 355 -14.81 12.89 -41.11
C ASP A 355 -15.35 11.70 -40.27
N LEU A 356 -16.65 11.47 -40.36
CA LEU A 356 -17.36 10.43 -39.60
C LEU A 356 -16.84 9.01 -39.89
N ASP A 357 -16.44 8.68 -41.13
CA ASP A 357 -15.89 7.35 -41.46
C ASP A 357 -14.58 7.12 -40.73
N THR A 358 -13.72 8.14 -40.70
CA THR A 358 -12.45 8.09 -39.97
C THR A 358 -12.69 7.94 -38.47
N THR A 359 -13.59 8.71 -37.86
CA THR A 359 -13.92 8.59 -36.43
C THR A 359 -14.47 7.21 -36.10
N CYS A 360 -15.43 6.69 -36.87
CA CYS A 360 -15.98 5.34 -36.70
C CYS A 360 -14.92 4.25 -36.83
N ARG A 361 -14.03 4.36 -37.83
CA ARG A 361 -12.96 3.39 -38.05
C ARG A 361 -11.99 3.32 -36.87
N ILE A 362 -11.50 4.48 -36.41
CA ILE A 362 -10.50 4.54 -35.34
C ILE A 362 -11.08 4.12 -34.00
N THR A 363 -12.29 4.58 -33.66
CA THR A 363 -12.99 4.14 -32.43
C THR A 363 -13.33 2.65 -32.49
N GLY A 364 -13.70 2.12 -33.67
CA GLY A 364 -13.88 0.69 -33.91
C GLY A 364 -12.61 -0.11 -33.70
N PHE A 365 -11.44 0.39 -34.14
CA PHE A 365 -10.15 -0.23 -33.86
C PHE A 365 -9.82 -0.25 -32.38
N LEU A 366 -10.05 0.85 -31.66
CA LEU A 366 -9.85 0.88 -30.21
C LEU A 366 -10.76 -0.14 -29.50
N ARG A 367 -12.04 -0.20 -29.85
CA ARG A 367 -12.99 -1.17 -29.29
C ARG A 367 -12.51 -2.60 -29.52
N MET A 368 -12.10 -2.93 -30.74
CA MET A 368 -11.60 -4.27 -31.08
C MET A 368 -10.32 -4.61 -30.31
N PHE A 369 -9.41 -3.64 -30.12
CA PHE A 369 -8.23 -3.83 -29.29
C PHE A 369 -8.60 -4.15 -27.84
N ILE A 370 -9.53 -3.39 -27.25
CA ILE A 370 -9.99 -3.60 -25.87
C ILE A 370 -10.67 -4.98 -25.72
N GLU A 371 -11.53 -5.36 -26.65
CA GLU A 371 -12.26 -6.65 -26.62
C GLU A 371 -11.36 -7.88 -26.75
N THR A 372 -10.17 -7.73 -27.34
CA THR A 372 -9.25 -8.85 -27.61
C THR A 372 -8.00 -8.84 -26.72
N ALA A 373 -7.75 -7.76 -25.98
CA ALA A 373 -6.61 -7.62 -25.10
C ALA A 373 -6.70 -8.52 -23.86
N SER A 374 -5.54 -8.95 -23.37
CA SER A 374 -5.44 -9.62 -22.07
C SER A 374 -5.64 -8.61 -20.93
N SER A 375 -6.03 -9.08 -19.74
CA SER A 375 -6.14 -8.25 -18.53
C SER A 375 -4.88 -7.39 -18.28
N GLY A 376 -3.69 -7.97 -18.44
CA GLY A 376 -2.42 -7.24 -18.28
C GLY A 376 -2.22 -6.14 -19.34
N THR A 377 -2.62 -6.39 -20.59
CA THR A 377 -2.59 -5.37 -21.65
C THR A 377 -3.60 -4.26 -21.37
N LEU A 378 -4.77 -4.58 -20.82
CA LEU A 378 -5.78 -3.59 -20.42
C LEU A 378 -5.29 -2.72 -19.24
N ALA A 379 -4.60 -3.31 -18.26
CA ALA A 379 -3.95 -2.57 -17.18
C ALA A 379 -2.89 -1.58 -17.71
N GLN A 380 -2.08 -2.02 -18.68
CA GLN A 380 -1.10 -1.16 -19.36
C GLN A 380 -1.76 -0.04 -20.16
N LEU A 381 -2.86 -0.35 -20.88
CA LEU A 381 -3.64 0.65 -21.59
C LEU A 381 -4.22 1.71 -20.63
N LEU A 382 -4.80 1.28 -19.51
CA LEU A 382 -5.35 2.19 -18.51
C LEU A 382 -4.24 3.05 -17.89
N THR A 383 -3.11 2.46 -17.53
CA THR A 383 -1.94 3.19 -17.02
C THR A 383 -1.44 4.22 -18.02
N PHE A 384 -1.36 3.87 -19.30
CA PHE A 384 -1.00 4.82 -20.35
C PHE A 384 -2.02 5.95 -20.48
N TRP A 385 -3.32 5.64 -20.43
CA TRP A 385 -4.42 6.58 -20.62
C TRP A 385 -4.53 7.57 -19.46
N VAL A 386 -4.50 7.09 -18.22
CA VAL A 386 -4.83 7.88 -17.02
C VAL A 386 -3.70 7.97 -15.99
N GLY A 387 -2.54 7.36 -16.25
CA GLY A 387 -1.36 7.43 -15.39
C GLY A 387 -1.38 6.50 -14.18
N TRP A 388 -2.35 5.59 -14.07
CA TRP A 388 -2.45 4.60 -13.00
C TRP A 388 -3.45 3.47 -13.33
N GLU A 389 -3.44 2.39 -12.54
CA GLU A 389 -4.32 1.21 -12.70
C GLU A 389 -5.67 1.36 -11.95
N MET A 390 -6.16 2.58 -11.76
CA MET A 390 -7.47 2.84 -11.15
C MET A 390 -8.45 3.31 -12.21
N LEU A 391 -9.58 2.60 -12.35
CA LEU A 391 -10.60 2.91 -13.35
C LEU A 391 -11.36 4.20 -12.94
N PRO A 392 -11.24 5.30 -13.70
CA PRO A 392 -11.94 6.53 -13.37
C PRO A 392 -13.45 6.42 -13.65
N PRO A 393 -14.25 7.39 -13.17
CA PRO A 393 -15.66 7.47 -13.49
C PRO A 393 -15.96 7.57 -14.99
N GLU A 394 -15.06 8.20 -15.75
CA GLU A 394 -15.18 8.47 -17.18
C GLU A 394 -13.82 8.33 -17.88
N LEU A 395 -13.80 7.81 -19.10
CA LEU A 395 -12.63 7.74 -19.98
C LEU A 395 -12.95 8.44 -21.29
N ARG A 396 -12.16 9.43 -21.71
CA ARG A 396 -12.45 10.23 -22.92
C ARG A 396 -11.59 9.80 -24.09
N VAL A 397 -12.19 9.66 -25.26
CA VAL A 397 -11.47 9.39 -26.50
C VAL A 397 -11.58 10.59 -27.42
N GLU A 398 -10.46 10.99 -28.02
CA GLU A 398 -10.39 12.06 -29.01
C GLU A 398 -9.66 11.57 -30.26
N ILE A 399 -10.11 12.00 -31.43
CA ILE A 399 -9.41 11.78 -32.69
C ILE A 399 -8.42 12.94 -32.90
N SER A 400 -7.21 12.63 -33.33
CA SER A 400 -6.15 13.62 -33.47
C SER A 400 -5.40 13.47 -34.80
N GLY A 401 -4.79 14.57 -35.26
CA GLY A 401 -3.90 14.57 -36.43
C GLY A 401 -2.47 14.08 -36.14
N GLY A 402 -2.22 13.53 -34.95
CA GLY A 402 -0.90 13.07 -34.53
C GLY A 402 -0.40 11.84 -35.30
N THR A 403 0.82 11.42 -35.01
CA THR A 403 1.46 10.25 -35.63
C THR A 403 1.36 8.98 -34.77
N LEU A 404 1.27 9.14 -33.45
CA LEU A 404 1.19 8.04 -32.49
C LEU A 404 0.06 8.29 -31.48
N PRO A 405 -0.54 7.24 -30.92
CA PRO A 405 -1.43 7.39 -29.77
C PRO A 405 -0.73 8.13 -28.65
N THR A 406 -1.40 9.12 -28.08
CA THR A 406 -0.91 9.92 -26.95
C THR A 406 -1.99 10.00 -25.89
N SER A 407 -1.60 10.27 -24.65
CA SER A 407 -2.54 10.43 -23.54
C SER A 407 -2.39 11.80 -22.90
N SER A 408 -3.51 12.37 -22.51
CA SER A 408 -3.57 13.53 -21.64
C SER A 408 -4.10 13.04 -20.29
N THR A 409 -3.23 12.39 -19.52
CA THR A 409 -3.59 11.69 -18.27
C THR A 409 -4.33 12.59 -17.29
N CYS A 410 -3.96 13.88 -17.22
CA CYS A 410 -4.62 14.91 -16.42
C CYS A 410 -6.11 15.09 -16.75
N PHE A 411 -6.50 14.86 -18.00
CA PHE A 411 -7.86 15.01 -18.52
C PHE A 411 -8.55 13.67 -18.80
N GLU A 412 -7.88 12.55 -18.47
CA GLU A 412 -8.38 11.20 -18.69
C GLU A 412 -8.73 10.95 -20.18
N THR A 413 -7.97 11.59 -21.08
CA THR A 413 -8.21 11.58 -22.53
C THR A 413 -7.13 10.77 -23.26
N LEU A 414 -7.56 9.83 -24.11
CA LEU A 414 -6.74 9.12 -25.06
C LEU A 414 -6.93 9.72 -26.45
N LYS A 415 -5.84 10.20 -27.04
CA LYS A 415 -5.81 10.82 -28.36
C LYS A 415 -5.32 9.81 -29.39
N LEU A 416 -6.19 9.48 -30.34
CA LEU A 416 -5.95 8.46 -31.35
C LEU A 416 -5.71 9.09 -32.72
N PRO A 417 -4.62 8.73 -33.42
CA PRO A 417 -4.35 9.25 -34.75
C PRO A 417 -5.38 8.85 -35.81
N ALA A 418 -5.86 9.82 -36.57
CA ALA A 418 -6.85 9.63 -37.64
C ALA A 418 -6.33 8.85 -38.87
N HIS A 419 -5.01 8.83 -39.08
CA HIS A 419 -4.40 8.37 -40.32
C HIS A 419 -4.38 6.84 -40.48
N PHE A 420 -4.66 6.06 -39.42
CA PHE A 420 -4.67 4.59 -39.52
C PHE A 420 -5.82 4.09 -40.40
N LYS A 421 -5.46 3.27 -41.40
CA LYS A 421 -6.42 2.64 -42.32
C LYS A 421 -6.61 1.15 -42.04
N LEU A 422 -5.61 0.50 -41.45
CA LEU A 422 -5.62 -0.92 -41.09
C LEU A 422 -5.49 -1.08 -39.58
N TYR A 423 -6.22 -2.04 -39.03
CA TYR A 423 -6.18 -2.33 -37.59
C TYR A 423 -4.79 -2.74 -37.12
N MET A 424 -4.06 -3.55 -37.89
CA MET A 424 -2.73 -4.04 -37.52
C MET A 424 -1.73 -2.89 -37.29
N ASP A 425 -1.82 -1.82 -38.08
CA ASP A 425 -0.95 -0.65 -37.93
C ASP A 425 -1.32 0.15 -36.68
N PHE A 426 -2.62 0.32 -36.43
CA PHE A 426 -3.14 0.94 -35.21
C PHE A 426 -2.73 0.16 -33.96
N GLU A 427 -2.94 -1.15 -33.94
CA GLU A 427 -2.61 -2.05 -32.83
C GLU A 427 -1.12 -1.98 -32.52
N LYS A 428 -0.27 -2.08 -33.55
CA LYS A 428 1.18 -1.98 -33.38
C LYS A 428 1.59 -0.64 -32.78
N ALA A 429 1.01 0.47 -33.23
CA ALA A 429 1.29 1.79 -32.69
C ALA A 429 0.79 1.96 -31.25
N LEU A 430 -0.41 1.46 -30.93
CA LEU A 430 -0.97 1.51 -29.58
C LEU A 430 -0.16 0.65 -28.61
N VAL A 431 0.21 -0.57 -28.99
CA VAL A 431 1.07 -1.45 -28.19
C VAL A 431 2.44 -0.81 -27.94
N ALA A 432 3.00 -0.10 -28.94
CA ALA A 432 4.24 0.63 -28.75
C ALA A 432 4.07 1.79 -27.76
N ALA A 433 2.96 2.55 -27.85
CA ALA A 433 2.66 3.67 -26.97
C ALA A 433 2.47 3.20 -25.51
N ILE A 434 1.64 2.18 -25.25
CA ILE A 434 1.38 1.70 -23.88
C ILE A 434 2.62 1.07 -23.21
N LYS A 435 3.62 0.65 -23.98
CA LYS A 435 4.90 0.14 -23.48
C LYS A 435 5.94 1.25 -23.24
N SER A 436 5.70 2.46 -23.74
CA SER A 436 6.58 3.60 -23.47
C SER A 436 6.36 4.08 -22.04
N THR A 437 7.42 4.13 -21.24
CA THR A 437 7.36 4.33 -19.78
C THR A 437 7.27 5.80 -19.34
N GLY A 438 6.92 6.71 -20.26
CA GLY A 438 6.77 8.14 -19.99
C GLY A 438 5.31 8.55 -19.92
N PHE A 439 4.97 9.51 -19.05
CA PHE A 439 3.66 10.15 -18.92
C PHE A 439 3.14 10.74 -20.24
N GLY A 440 2.62 9.94 -21.16
CA GLY A 440 2.05 10.40 -22.42
C GLY A 440 2.96 11.30 -23.27
N LEU A 441 4.25 11.38 -22.96
CA LEU A 441 5.25 12.20 -23.63
C LEU A 441 6.01 11.30 -24.60
N VAL A 442 5.55 11.30 -25.85
CA VAL A 442 6.39 10.95 -27.00
C VAL A 442 6.84 12.22 -27.68
#